data_AF-K7ERY7-F1
#
_entry.id   AF-K7ERY7-F1
#
_cell.length_a   1.000
_cell.length_b   1.000
_cell.length_c   1.000
_cell.angle_alpha   90.00
_cell.angle_beta   90.00
_cell.angle_gamma   90.00
#
_symmetry.space_group_name_H-M   'P 1'
#
loop_
_entity.id
_entity.type
_entity.pdbx_description
1 polymer ?
#
loop_
_entity_poly.entity_id
_entity_poly.type
_entity_poly.pdbx_seq_one_letter_code
_entity_poly.pdbx_strand_id
1 'polypeptide(L)' 'MGKFMKPGKVVLVLAGRYSGRKAVIVKVLCGYPLGQNCRQ' A
#
# COMPACT_ATOMS: atom_id res chain seq x y z
N MET A 1 11.80 -5.26 11.67
CA MET A 1 11.22 -5.29 10.31
C MET A 1 9.76 -4.86 10.42
N GLY A 2 9.40 -3.64 9.98
CA GLY A 2 8.06 -3.06 10.18
C GLY A 2 7.02 -3.52 9.15
N LYS A 3 5.77 -3.07 9.29
CA LYS A 3 4.68 -3.38 8.35
C LYS A 3 5.02 -2.88 6.94
N PHE A 4 4.96 -3.78 5.95
CA PHE A 4 5.30 -3.51 4.55
C PHE A 4 4.24 -2.67 3.83
N MET A 5 2.96 -2.89 4.14
CA MET A 5 1.82 -2.22 3.52
C MET A 5 1.50 -0.87 4.19
N LYS A 6 2.48 0.03 4.28
CA LYS A 6 2.26 1.40 4.73
C LYS A 6 2.15 2.34 3.53
N PRO A 7 1.34 3.42 3.62
CA PRO A 7 1.34 4.43 2.59
C PRO A 7 2.73 5.07 2.45
N GLY A 8 3.07 5.48 1.22
CA GLY A 8 4.39 6.02 0.86
C GLY A 8 5.45 4.95 0.59
N LYS A 9 5.18 3.67 0.86
CA LYS A 9 6.11 2.58 0.50
C LYS A 9 5.99 2.24 -0.98
N VAL A 10 7.14 2.05 -1.61
CA VAL A 10 7.24 1.60 -3.00
C VAL A 10 7.14 0.07 -3.05
N VAL A 11 6.31 -0.45 -3.95
CA VAL A 11 6.08 -1.87 -4.19
C VAL A 11 6.20 -2.21 -5.69
N LEU A 12 6.46 -3.48 -5.98
CA LEU A 12 6.38 -4.04 -7.33
C LEU A 12 5.01 -4.68 -7.53
N VAL A 13 4.32 -4.33 -8.61
CA VAL A 13 3.05 -4.96 -8.96
C VAL A 13 3.32 -6.32 -9.58
N LEU A 14 2.81 -7.40 -8.98
CA LEU A 14 3.08 -8.77 -9.43
C LEU A 14 2.10 -9.26 -10.51
N ALA A 15 0.85 -8.81 -10.47
CA ALA A 15 -0.23 -9.32 -11.33
C ALA A 15 -1.14 -8.21 -11.86
N GLY A 16 -1.88 -8.52 -12.94
CA GLY A 16 -2.82 -7.62 -13.60
C GLY A 16 -2.16 -6.71 -14.66
N ARG A 17 -2.92 -5.76 -15.19
CA ARG A 17 -2.51 -4.90 -16.32
C ARG A 17 -1.20 -4.13 -16.10
N TYR A 18 -0.86 -3.86 -14.84
CA TYR A 18 0.31 -3.07 -14.46
C TYR A 18 1.44 -3.92 -13.85
N SER A 19 1.44 -5.24 -14.04
CA SER A 19 2.51 -6.12 -13.58
C SER A 19 3.89 -5.68 -14.07
N GLY A 20 4.91 -5.85 -13.24
CA GLY A 20 6.30 -5.46 -13.53
C GLY A 20 6.58 -3.96 -13.34
N ARG A 21 5.58 -3.16 -12.97
CA ARG A 21 5.74 -1.71 -12.73
C ARG A 21 5.96 -1.40 -11.26
N LYS A 22 6.74 -0.37 -11.01
CA LYS A 22 6.99 0.21 -9.69
C LYS A 22 5.81 1.12 -9.31
N ALA A 23 5.22 0.90 -8.14
CA ALA A 23 4.06 1.65 -7.66
C ALA A 23 4.26 2.13 -6.22
N VAL A 24 3.54 3.17 -5.81
CA VAL A 24 3.54 3.67 -4.43
C VAL A 24 2.18 3.41 -3.82
N ILE A 25 2.15 2.90 -2.60
CA ILE A 25 0.91 2.73 -1.84
C ILE A 25 0.44 4.12 -1.39
N VAL A 26 -0.71 4.61 -1.89
CA VAL A 26 -1.25 5.92 -1.51
C VAL A 26 -2.23 5.81 -0.34
N LYS A 27 -3.08 4.79 -0.36
CA LYS A 27 -4.03 4.46 0.70
C LYS A 27 -4.08 2.95 0.87
N VAL A 28 -4.06 2.51 2.12
CA VAL A 28 -4.21 1.10 2.50
C VAL A 28 -5.61 0.97 3.09
N LEU A 29 -6.40 0.06 2.54
CA LEU A 29 -7.74 -0.20 3.03
C LEU A 29 -7.71 -1.47 3.88
N CYS A 30 -7.81 -1.31 5.20
CA CYS A 30 -7.83 -2.41 6.15
C CYS A 30 -9.13 -2.34 6.97
N GLY A 31 -10.27 -2.73 6.36
CA GLY A 31 -11.60 -2.71 6.98
C GLY A 31 -12.12 -1.29 7.27
N TYR A 32 -13.26 -0.89 6.70
CA TYR A 32 -13.85 0.43 6.98
C TYR A 32 -14.35 0.54 8.44
N PRO A 33 -14.50 1.74 9.06
CA PRO A 33 -14.55 3.06 8.43
C PRO A 33 -13.61 4.13 9.04
N LEU A 34 -13.50 5.24 8.28
CA LEU A 34 -13.09 6.59 8.70
C LEU A 34 -11.83 6.75 9.55
N GLY A 35 -10.78 7.28 8.91
CA GLY A 35 -9.70 7.96 9.61
C GLY A 35 -8.69 7.01 10.23
N GLN A 36 -7.90 6.33 9.41
CA GLN A 36 -6.74 5.60 9.92
C GLN A 36 -5.48 6.07 9.20
N ASN A 37 -4.92 7.15 9.75
CA ASN A 37 -3.49 7.17 10.04
C ASN A 37 -3.18 5.85 10.78
N CYS A 38 -2.92 4.78 10.03
CA CYS A 38 -2.17 3.65 10.54
C CYS A 38 -0.82 4.24 10.95
N ARG A 39 -0.73 4.65 12.22
CA ARG A 39 0.43 5.34 12.81
C ARG A 39 1.71 4.60 12.39
N GLN A 40 2.69 5.42 12.06
CA GLN A 40 4.03 5.06 11.62
C GLN A 40 4.65 3.94 12.46
#